data_AF-A0A9P5TUN0-F1
#
_entry.id   AF-A0A9P5TUN0-F1
#
_cell.length_a   1.000
_cell.length_b   1.000
_cell.length_c   1.000
_cell.angle_alpha   90.00
_cell.angle_beta   90.00
_cell.angle_gamma   90.00
#
_symmetry.space_group_name_H-M   'P 1'
#
loop_
_entity.id
_entity.type
_entity.pdbx_description
1 polymer ?
#
loop_
_entity_poly.entity_id
_entity_poly.type
_entity_poly.pdbx_seq_one_letter_code
_entity_poly.pdbx_strand_id
1 'polypeptide(L)'
;MDPFEVRMQCIDILRKLNASQQSISKLVTFAIKYFPPCGEDIWDCIVEETQKGSVNSRINILYFLDSLCEACLKVKSQSKSERSRVANANGLYVQFISRDLNRIVGWIVPEGRQGLPNVSSTKQILQNWRSKRYIEPQKIEEVLSSLDSRPQLASSAAQDSLTPSSTPAPPTAEEKALSRHEVNKRIEQDRERHKRLRERRWVQPTSYNASFVNSQLASFYPLTGSAPAPPPATPSTGTEESAGNLQHQEELPLDIEFENEWETTSDFNEDDEEAIKEEALLAFPDTWNDEGSIVTINVCVPWEVLYLLFNARRRSL
;
A
#
# COMPACT_ATOMS: atom_id res chain seq x y z
N MET A 1 -31.07 10.96 3.87
CA MET A 1 -31.41 9.53 3.98
C MET A 1 -31.69 9.26 5.43
N ASP A 2 -32.79 8.57 5.71
CA ASP A 2 -33.07 8.09 7.06
C ASP A 2 -32.15 6.92 7.45
N PRO A 3 -32.00 6.60 8.74
CA PRO A 3 -31.10 5.52 9.19
C PRO A 3 -31.44 4.14 8.62
N PHE A 4 -32.71 3.84 8.38
CA PHE A 4 -33.15 2.55 7.86
C PHE A 4 -32.72 2.37 6.39
N GLU A 5 -32.89 3.42 5.59
CA GLU A 5 -32.44 3.50 4.21
C GLU A 5 -30.91 3.36 4.12
N VAL A 6 -30.16 4.05 5.00
CA VAL A 6 -28.70 3.93 5.08
C VAL A 6 -28.28 2.49 5.38
N ARG A 7 -28.93 1.83 6.34
CA ARG A 7 -28.67 0.42 6.68
C ARG A 7 -28.91 -0.50 5.49
N MET A 8 -30.05 -0.37 4.80
CA MET A 8 -30.38 -1.21 3.65
C MET A 8 -29.35 -1.04 2.53
N GLN A 9 -28.99 0.20 2.21
CA GLN A 9 -27.98 0.48 1.18
C GLN A 9 -26.58 -0.01 1.60
N CYS A 10 -26.22 0.11 2.87
CA CYS A 10 -24.95 -0.39 3.39
C CYS A 10 -24.82 -1.90 3.18
N ILE A 11 -25.85 -2.66 3.56
CA ILE A 11 -25.90 -4.11 3.39
C ILE A 11 -25.81 -4.49 1.89
N ASP A 12 -26.52 -3.78 1.01
CA ASP A 12 -26.45 -4.03 -0.43
C ASP A 12 -25.06 -3.79 -1.02
N ILE A 13 -24.35 -2.77 -0.53
CA ILE A 13 -22.95 -2.51 -0.94
C ILE A 13 -22.03 -3.59 -0.37
N LEU A 14 -22.18 -3.96 0.90
CA LEU A 14 -21.39 -5.00 1.57
C LEU A 14 -21.52 -6.38 0.89
N ARG A 15 -22.74 -6.78 0.50
CA ARG A 15 -22.98 -8.04 -0.20
C ARG A 15 -22.33 -8.10 -1.59
N LYS A 16 -22.11 -6.95 -2.20
CA LYS A 16 -21.44 -6.80 -3.51
C LYS A 16 -19.95 -6.47 -3.37
N LEU A 17 -19.43 -6.43 -2.15
CA LEU A 17 -18.03 -6.10 -1.87
C LEU A 17 -17.10 -7.17 -2.44
N ASN A 18 -16.13 -6.72 -3.22
CA ASN A 18 -15.11 -7.56 -3.84
C ASN A 18 -13.73 -6.89 -3.78
N ALA A 19 -12.71 -7.55 -4.33
CA ALA A 19 -11.33 -7.10 -4.29
C ALA A 19 -11.01 -5.85 -5.13
N SER A 20 -11.93 -5.39 -5.99
CA SER A 20 -11.68 -4.23 -6.87
C SER A 20 -11.63 -2.91 -6.09
N GLN A 21 -10.82 -1.97 -6.56
CA GLN A 21 -10.73 -0.65 -5.93
C GLN A 21 -12.06 0.09 -5.91
N GLN A 22 -12.82 -0.02 -7.00
CA GLN A 22 -14.08 0.71 -7.15
C GLN A 22 -15.11 0.24 -6.12
N SER A 23 -15.20 -1.08 -5.91
CA SER A 23 -16.07 -1.69 -4.90
C SER A 23 -15.71 -1.20 -3.49
N ILE A 24 -14.43 -1.26 -3.13
CA ILE A 24 -13.93 -0.81 -1.83
C ILE A 24 -14.14 0.70 -1.64
N SER A 25 -13.74 1.53 -2.62
CA SER A 25 -13.82 3.00 -2.56
C SER A 25 -15.26 3.49 -2.44
N LYS A 26 -16.20 2.80 -3.10
CA LYS A 26 -17.63 3.09 -3.01
C LYS A 26 -18.13 2.95 -1.57
N LEU A 27 -17.77 1.86 -0.90
CA LEU A 27 -18.18 1.62 0.49
C LEU A 27 -17.49 2.60 1.45
N VAL A 28 -16.19 2.88 1.27
CA VAL A 28 -15.46 3.88 2.08
C VAL A 28 -16.12 5.26 1.98
N THR A 29 -16.39 5.72 0.75
CA THR A 29 -17.04 7.02 0.51
C THR A 29 -18.42 7.07 1.16
N PHE A 30 -19.20 5.99 1.03
CA PHE A 30 -20.51 5.88 1.66
C PHE A 30 -20.43 5.96 3.19
N ALA A 31 -19.54 5.18 3.80
CA ALA A 31 -19.37 5.09 5.24
C ALA A 31 -18.93 6.43 5.87
N ILE A 32 -18.04 7.17 5.21
CA ILE A 32 -17.58 8.49 5.66
C ILE A 32 -18.70 9.53 5.50
N LYS A 33 -19.38 9.53 4.35
CA LYS A 33 -20.45 10.50 4.05
C LYS A 33 -21.60 10.45 5.06
N TYR A 34 -22.02 9.25 5.44
CA TYR A 34 -23.14 9.04 6.35
C TYR A 34 -22.71 8.73 7.79
N PHE A 35 -21.45 9.00 8.14
CA PHE A 35 -20.95 8.78 9.49
C PHE A 35 -21.66 9.64 10.56
N PRO A 36 -21.81 10.98 10.42
CA PRO A 36 -22.39 11.80 11.49
C PRO A 36 -23.82 11.38 11.92
N PRO A 37 -24.74 11.03 11.00
CA PRO A 37 -26.09 10.60 11.39
C PRO A 37 -26.20 9.12 11.76
N CYS A 38 -25.38 8.22 11.21
CA CYS A 38 -25.62 6.77 11.23
C CYS A 38 -24.35 5.92 11.43
N GLY A 39 -23.27 6.46 11.98
CA GLY A 39 -21.98 5.77 12.06
C GLY A 39 -22.00 4.45 12.83
N GLU A 40 -22.72 4.38 13.95
CA GLU A 40 -22.90 3.16 14.75
C GLU A 40 -23.72 2.11 13.98
N ASP A 41 -24.84 2.51 13.35
CA ASP A 41 -25.67 1.58 12.55
C ASP A 41 -24.88 0.99 11.36
N ILE A 42 -24.05 1.80 10.71
CA ILE A 42 -23.15 1.36 9.63
C ILE A 42 -22.12 0.36 10.19
N TRP A 43 -21.56 0.64 11.37
CA TRP A 43 -20.63 -0.27 12.03
C TRP A 43 -21.27 -1.63 12.36
N ASP A 44 -22.49 -1.62 12.89
CA ASP A 44 -23.25 -2.83 13.17
C ASP A 44 -23.48 -3.65 11.90
N CYS A 45 -23.79 -3.00 10.77
CA CYS A 45 -23.92 -3.69 9.48
C CYS A 45 -22.60 -4.36 9.05
N ILE A 46 -21.46 -3.67 9.23
CA ILE A 46 -20.14 -4.20 8.88
C ILE A 46 -19.81 -5.43 9.74
N VAL A 47 -20.03 -5.35 11.05
CA VAL A 47 -19.77 -6.45 11.99
C VAL A 47 -20.67 -7.64 11.69
N GLU A 48 -21.96 -7.40 11.45
CA GLU A 48 -22.95 -8.44 11.12
C GLU A 48 -22.61 -9.17 9.80
N GLU A 49 -22.25 -8.43 8.75
CA GLU A 49 -21.84 -9.02 7.47
C GLU A 49 -20.49 -9.75 7.59
N THR A 50 -19.57 -9.29 8.46
CA THR A 50 -18.33 -10.02 8.77
C THR A 50 -18.63 -11.37 9.44
N GLN A 51 -19.59 -11.40 10.37
CA GLN A 51 -19.97 -12.64 11.05
C GLN A 51 -20.65 -13.63 10.08
N LYS A 52 -21.59 -13.16 9.26
CA LYS A 52 -22.43 -14.00 8.39
C LYS A 52 -21.78 -14.39 7.06
N GLY A 53 -20.82 -13.60 6.58
CA GLY A 53 -20.21 -13.78 5.26
C GLY A 53 -19.32 -15.04 5.14
N SER A 54 -19.02 -15.43 3.90
CA SER A 54 -18.02 -16.47 3.62
C SER A 54 -16.60 -16.00 3.97
N VAL A 55 -15.66 -16.92 4.17
CA VAL A 55 -14.23 -16.62 4.42
C VAL A 55 -13.67 -15.60 3.42
N ASN A 56 -14.07 -15.70 2.16
CA ASN A 56 -13.65 -14.80 1.11
C ASN A 56 -14.31 -13.41 1.20
N SER A 57 -15.60 -13.34 1.55
CA SER A 57 -16.27 -12.06 1.82
C SER A 57 -15.64 -11.34 3.02
N ARG A 58 -15.32 -12.08 4.09
CA ARG A 58 -14.69 -11.55 5.30
C ARG A 58 -13.34 -10.89 5.04
N ILE A 59 -12.50 -11.48 4.19
CA ILE A 59 -11.22 -10.85 3.84
C ILE A 59 -11.43 -9.56 3.02
N ASN A 60 -12.47 -9.49 2.17
CA ASN A 60 -12.77 -8.27 1.42
C ASN A 60 -13.18 -7.14 2.36
N ILE A 61 -13.92 -7.46 3.43
CA ILE A 61 -14.24 -6.51 4.49
C ILE A 61 -12.95 -6.03 5.16
N LEU A 62 -11.97 -6.90 5.44
CA LEU A 62 -10.69 -6.46 6.02
C LEU A 62 -9.93 -5.48 5.11
N TYR A 63 -9.87 -5.72 3.80
CA TYR A 63 -9.29 -4.77 2.85
C TYR A 63 -10.06 -3.44 2.77
N PHE A 64 -11.39 -3.50 2.93
CA PHE A 64 -12.21 -2.31 3.06
C PHE A 64 -11.87 -1.54 4.35
N LEU A 65 -11.74 -2.22 5.49
CA LEU A 65 -11.37 -1.58 6.76
C LEU A 65 -9.99 -0.92 6.69
N ASP A 66 -9.03 -1.56 6.02
CA ASP A 66 -7.71 -0.97 5.76
C ASP A 66 -7.82 0.36 4.99
N SER A 67 -8.61 0.35 3.91
CA SER A 67 -8.86 1.56 3.11
C SER A 67 -9.67 2.62 3.87
N LEU A 68 -10.59 2.21 4.75
CA LEU A 68 -11.36 3.10 5.60
C LEU A 68 -10.45 3.82 6.61
N CYS A 69 -9.55 3.09 7.28
CA CYS A 69 -8.54 3.66 8.17
C CYS A 69 -7.67 4.69 7.44
N GLU A 70 -7.21 4.38 6.23
CA GLU A 70 -6.41 5.31 5.41
C GLU A 70 -7.19 6.60 5.07
N ALA A 71 -8.46 6.47 4.70
CA ALA A 71 -9.33 7.61 4.38
C ALA A 71 -9.66 8.47 5.61
N CYS A 72 -9.95 7.84 6.76
CA CYS A 72 -10.11 8.50 8.05
C CYS A 72 -8.85 9.31 8.44
N LEU A 73 -7.65 8.85 8.12
CA LEU A 73 -6.43 9.61 8.41
C LEU A 73 -6.27 10.83 7.47
N LYS A 74 -6.59 10.69 6.18
CA LYS A 74 -6.48 11.79 5.19
C LYS A 74 -7.45 12.94 5.47
N VAL A 75 -8.67 12.63 5.92
CA VAL A 75 -9.65 13.67 6.30
C VAL A 75 -9.16 14.46 7.53
N LYS A 76 -8.36 13.84 8.41
CA LYS A 76 -7.76 14.51 9.59
C LYS A 76 -6.75 15.58 9.21
N SER A 77 -5.87 15.32 8.23
CA SER A 77 -4.82 16.26 7.83
C SER A 77 -5.35 17.49 7.09
N GLN A 78 -6.52 17.38 6.43
CA GLN A 78 -7.14 18.46 5.67
C GLN A 78 -8.05 19.39 6.51
N SER A 79 -8.43 19.00 7.73
CA SER A 79 -9.38 19.73 8.57
C SER A 79 -8.68 20.71 9.52
N LYS A 80 -8.17 21.83 9.01
CA LYS A 80 -7.64 22.96 9.83
C LYS A 80 -8.71 24.01 10.23
N SER A 81 -10.00 23.76 10.01
CA SER A 81 -11.08 24.72 10.33
C SER A 81 -11.87 24.33 11.58
N GLU A 82 -12.02 25.30 12.51
CA GLU A 82 -12.63 25.18 13.84
C GLU A 82 -14.11 24.73 13.86
N ARG A 83 -14.81 24.75 12.71
CA ARG A 83 -16.22 24.28 12.61
C ARG A 83 -16.38 22.75 12.56
N SER A 84 -15.30 21.99 12.50
CA SER A 84 -15.31 20.55 12.16
C SER A 84 -15.07 19.60 13.34
N ARG A 85 -15.24 20.05 14.60
CA ARG A 85 -15.14 19.15 15.77
C ARG A 85 -16.20 18.03 15.79
N VAL A 86 -17.27 18.18 15.01
CA VAL A 86 -18.35 17.20 14.80
C VAL A 86 -18.01 16.18 13.70
N ALA A 87 -17.02 16.45 12.84
CA ALA A 87 -16.54 15.52 11.81
C ALA A 87 -15.38 14.64 12.31
N ASN A 88 -15.46 14.20 13.56
CA ASN A 88 -14.49 13.31 14.20
C ASN A 88 -14.63 11.84 13.72
N ALA A 89 -15.10 11.61 12.49
CA ALA A 89 -15.13 10.30 11.85
C ALA A 89 -13.73 9.62 11.86
N ASN A 90 -12.68 10.45 11.90
CA ASN A 90 -11.28 10.06 11.89
C ASN A 90 -10.83 9.24 13.11
N GLY A 91 -11.50 9.43 14.25
CA GLY A 91 -11.25 8.65 15.46
C GLY A 91 -12.26 7.53 15.67
N LEU A 92 -13.49 7.68 15.18
CA LEU A 92 -14.61 6.88 15.64
C LEU A 92 -14.68 5.49 14.98
N TYR A 93 -14.53 5.38 13.65
CA TYR A 93 -14.41 4.05 13.04
C TYR A 93 -13.14 3.33 13.50
N VAL A 94 -12.03 4.06 13.65
CA VAL A 94 -10.78 3.49 14.17
C VAL A 94 -10.94 2.98 15.61
N GLN A 95 -11.72 3.69 16.44
CA GLN A 95 -12.06 3.24 17.79
C GLN A 95 -12.95 1.99 17.77
N PHE A 96 -13.95 1.92 16.89
CA PHE A 96 -14.78 0.72 16.74
C PHE A 96 -13.95 -0.49 16.28
N ILE A 97 -13.09 -0.29 15.28
CA ILE A 97 -12.15 -1.32 14.82
C ILE A 97 -11.25 -1.76 15.97
N SER A 98 -10.66 -0.82 16.72
CA SER A 98 -9.78 -1.12 17.87
C SER A 98 -10.51 -1.89 18.98
N ARG A 99 -11.79 -1.59 19.24
CA ARG A 99 -12.64 -2.30 20.21
C ARG A 99 -12.93 -3.73 19.77
N ASP A 100 -13.31 -3.91 18.51
CA ASP A 100 -13.82 -5.19 17.99
C ASP A 100 -12.75 -6.01 17.23
N LEU A 101 -11.49 -5.56 17.23
CA LEU A 101 -10.38 -6.13 16.44
C LEU A 101 -10.24 -7.64 16.62
N ASN A 102 -10.19 -8.11 17.87
CA ASN A 102 -10.05 -9.51 18.21
C ASN A 102 -11.20 -10.37 17.64
N ARG A 103 -12.44 -9.85 17.71
CA ARG A 103 -13.64 -10.53 17.20
C ARG A 103 -13.62 -10.59 15.68
N ILE A 104 -13.33 -9.46 15.03
CA ILE A 104 -13.24 -9.34 13.57
C ILE A 104 -12.19 -10.31 13.01
N VAL A 105 -10.98 -10.31 13.57
CA VAL A 105 -9.90 -11.21 13.15
C VAL A 105 -10.27 -12.67 13.40
N GLY A 106 -10.94 -12.99 14.52
CA GLY A 106 -11.45 -14.32 14.79
C GLY A 106 -12.45 -14.84 13.74
N TRP A 107 -13.27 -13.96 13.15
CA TRP A 107 -14.17 -14.35 12.05
C TRP A 107 -13.46 -14.44 10.70
N ILE A 108 -12.53 -13.54 10.40
CA ILE A 108 -11.79 -13.53 9.13
C ILE A 108 -10.84 -14.73 9.02
N VAL A 109 -10.18 -15.05 10.13
CA VAL A 109 -9.27 -16.18 10.28
C VAL A 109 -9.84 -17.10 11.35
N PRO A 110 -10.89 -17.89 11.03
CA PRO A 110 -11.41 -18.88 11.95
C PRO A 110 -10.39 -19.99 12.19
N GLU A 111 -10.51 -20.68 13.32
CA GLU A 111 -9.68 -21.83 13.65
C GLU A 111 -9.97 -23.00 12.70
N GLY A 112 -8.92 -23.62 12.15
CA GLY A 112 -9.03 -24.71 11.18
C GLY A 112 -8.54 -24.34 9.77
N ARG A 113 -8.71 -25.27 8.83
CA ARG A 113 -8.15 -25.16 7.47
C ARG A 113 -8.75 -24.01 6.65
N GLN A 114 -10.02 -23.70 6.88
CA GLN A 114 -10.74 -22.66 6.15
C GLN A 114 -10.21 -21.24 6.42
N GLY A 115 -9.53 -20.99 7.55
CA GLY A 115 -8.92 -19.69 7.84
C GLY A 115 -7.53 -19.48 7.23
N LEU A 116 -6.82 -20.57 6.90
CA LEU A 116 -5.43 -20.53 6.42
C LEU A 116 -5.20 -19.60 5.22
N PRO A 117 -6.06 -19.56 4.18
CA PRO A 117 -5.86 -18.67 3.03
C PRO A 117 -5.82 -17.18 3.37
N ASN A 118 -6.38 -16.79 4.53
CA ASN A 118 -6.45 -15.39 4.96
C ASN A 118 -5.32 -15.00 5.92
N VAL A 119 -4.57 -15.95 6.48
CA VAL A 119 -3.58 -15.69 7.55
C VAL A 119 -2.51 -14.69 7.09
N SER A 120 -1.88 -14.95 5.95
CA SER A 120 -0.80 -14.12 5.43
C SER A 120 -1.24 -12.67 5.16
N SER A 121 -2.35 -12.51 4.43
CA SER A 121 -2.92 -11.19 4.13
C SER A 121 -3.36 -10.44 5.39
N THR A 122 -3.95 -11.15 6.37
CA THR A 122 -4.37 -10.55 7.63
C THR A 122 -3.16 -10.04 8.41
N LYS A 123 -2.10 -10.85 8.53
CA LYS A 123 -0.85 -10.43 9.19
C LYS A 123 -0.24 -9.20 8.52
N GLN A 124 -0.18 -9.19 7.20
CA GLN A 124 0.36 -8.05 6.43
C GLN A 124 -0.44 -6.76 6.70
N ILE A 125 -1.78 -6.82 6.68
CA ILE A 125 -2.63 -5.66 6.97
C ILE A 125 -2.42 -5.18 8.42
N LEU A 126 -2.38 -6.11 9.39
CA LEU A 126 -2.14 -5.76 10.79
C LEU A 126 -0.75 -5.13 11.00
N GLN A 127 0.28 -5.63 10.34
CA GLN A 127 1.62 -5.03 10.36
C GLN A 127 1.60 -3.60 9.78
N ASN A 128 0.87 -3.39 8.68
CA ASN A 128 0.68 -2.06 8.11
C ASN A 128 -0.05 -1.11 9.08
N TRP A 129 -1.05 -1.61 9.80
CA TRP A 129 -1.77 -0.81 10.81
C TRP A 129 -0.87 -0.45 11.99
N ARG A 130 0.05 -1.34 12.35
CA ARG A 130 1.07 -1.12 13.40
C ARG A 130 2.08 -0.06 12.97
N SER A 131 2.64 -0.18 11.77
CA SER A 131 3.66 0.76 11.26
C SER A 131 3.07 2.15 11.06
N LYS A 132 1.87 2.26 10.49
CA LYS A 132 1.15 3.53 10.27
C LYS A 132 0.44 4.06 11.51
N ARG A 133 0.51 3.35 12.64
CA ARG A 133 -0.10 3.73 13.93
C ARG A 133 -1.60 4.04 13.83
N TYR A 134 -2.33 3.27 13.02
CA TYR A 134 -3.80 3.38 12.98
C TYR A 134 -4.42 2.90 14.29
N ILE A 135 -3.91 1.80 14.82
CA ILE A 135 -4.29 1.24 16.12
C ILE A 135 -3.03 1.16 16.98
N GLU A 136 -3.21 1.19 18.29
CA GLU A 136 -2.14 1.01 19.26
C GLU A 136 -1.34 -0.28 18.98
N PRO A 137 0.00 -0.20 18.86
CA PRO A 137 0.83 -1.35 18.49
C PRO A 137 0.71 -2.55 19.43
N GLN A 138 0.51 -2.31 20.73
CA GLN A 138 0.40 -3.37 21.74
C GLN A 138 -0.81 -4.28 21.43
N LYS A 139 -1.98 -3.69 21.16
CA LYS A 139 -3.18 -4.44 20.77
C LYS A 139 -2.97 -5.27 19.50
N ILE A 140 -2.24 -4.71 18.53
CA ILE A 140 -1.94 -5.44 17.28
C ILE A 140 -0.99 -6.61 17.57
N GLU A 141 0.00 -6.42 18.45
CA GLU A 141 0.95 -7.46 18.83
C GLU A 141 0.28 -8.63 19.55
N GLU A 142 -0.66 -8.35 20.44
CA GLU A 142 -1.47 -9.37 21.11
C GLU A 142 -2.24 -10.21 20.08
N VAL A 143 -2.89 -9.56 19.12
CA VAL A 143 -3.63 -10.24 18.04
C VAL A 143 -2.69 -11.07 17.16
N LEU A 144 -1.54 -10.52 16.75
CA LEU A 144 -0.56 -11.24 15.94
C LEU A 144 0.00 -12.46 16.68
N SER A 145 0.34 -12.32 17.96
CA SER A 145 0.80 -13.42 18.81
C SER A 145 -0.26 -14.52 18.94
N SER A 146 -1.53 -14.13 19.08
CA SER A 146 -2.64 -15.09 19.10
C SER A 146 -2.76 -15.86 17.78
N LEU A 147 -2.54 -15.21 16.63
CA LEU A 147 -2.55 -15.86 15.32
C LEU A 147 -1.37 -16.79 15.10
N ASP A 148 -0.19 -16.46 15.64
CA ASP A 148 1.03 -17.28 15.55
C ASP A 148 0.97 -18.52 16.44
N SER A 149 0.34 -18.40 17.62
CA SER A 149 0.18 -19.51 18.56
C SER A 149 -0.75 -20.63 18.04
N ARG A 150 -1.53 -20.37 16.99
CA ARG A 150 -2.46 -21.34 16.44
C ARG A 150 -1.69 -22.43 15.69
N PRO A 151 -1.90 -23.72 16.03
CA PRO A 151 -1.25 -24.82 15.33
C PRO A 151 -1.56 -24.72 13.84
N GLN A 152 -0.53 -24.51 13.02
CA GLN A 152 -0.63 -24.64 11.58
C GLN A 152 -0.85 -26.13 11.29
N LEU A 153 -2.11 -26.59 11.30
CA LEU A 153 -2.53 -27.97 11.03
C LEU A 153 -2.18 -28.47 9.60
N ALA A 154 -1.30 -27.75 8.90
CA ALA A 154 -0.81 -28.08 7.56
C ALA A 154 0.30 -29.15 7.57
N SER A 155 0.97 -29.40 8.70
CA SER A 155 2.13 -30.33 8.73
C SER A 155 1.82 -31.77 9.13
N SER A 156 0.61 -32.08 9.61
CA SER A 156 0.29 -33.41 10.18
C SER A 156 -0.61 -34.29 9.30
N ALA A 157 -0.98 -33.86 8.09
CA ALA A 157 -1.93 -34.60 7.23
C ALA A 157 -1.33 -35.12 5.91
N ALA A 158 -0.03 -34.94 5.68
CA ALA A 158 0.65 -35.47 4.49
C ALA A 158 1.14 -36.93 4.66
N GLN A 159 0.89 -37.56 5.81
CA GLN A 159 1.28 -38.94 6.11
C GLN A 159 0.08 -39.72 6.68
N ASP A 160 -0.98 -39.92 5.88
CA ASP A 160 -1.92 -41.03 6.11
C ASP A 160 -2.90 -41.12 4.93
N SER A 161 -2.41 -41.63 3.80
CA SER A 161 -3.26 -42.06 2.70
C SER A 161 -2.60 -43.19 1.89
N LEU A 162 -2.28 -44.29 2.59
CA LEU A 162 -1.90 -45.57 1.98
C LEU A 162 -2.55 -46.74 2.72
N THR A 163 -3.89 -46.81 2.79
CA THR A 163 -4.59 -48.08 3.07
C THR A 163 -5.95 -48.12 2.35
N PRO A 164 -6.20 -49.07 1.42
CA PRO A 164 -7.52 -49.32 0.88
C PRO A 164 -8.20 -50.38 1.74
N SER A 165 -9.21 -50.00 2.52
CA SER A 165 -10.13 -50.98 3.12
C SER A 165 -11.56 -50.49 3.03
N SER A 166 -12.36 -51.31 2.37
CA SER A 166 -13.77 -51.20 2.07
C SER A 166 -14.64 -51.42 3.31
N THR A 167 -15.31 -50.38 3.82
CA THR A 167 -16.61 -50.50 4.51
C THR A 167 -17.33 -49.13 4.49
N PRO A 168 -18.61 -49.02 4.08
CA PRO A 168 -19.33 -47.76 4.07
C PRO A 168 -19.95 -47.49 5.46
N ALA A 169 -19.25 -46.74 6.30
CA ALA A 169 -19.83 -46.11 7.48
C ALA A 169 -20.46 -44.75 7.09
N PRO A 170 -21.57 -44.32 7.71
CA PRO A 170 -22.28 -43.10 7.32
C PRO A 170 -21.40 -41.86 7.56
N PRO A 171 -21.35 -40.89 6.61
CA PRO A 171 -20.46 -39.74 6.71
C PRO A 171 -21.03 -38.74 7.72
N THR A 172 -20.55 -38.79 8.96
CA THR A 172 -20.68 -37.69 9.90
C THR A 172 -19.77 -36.55 9.47
N ALA A 173 -20.37 -35.53 8.85
CA ALA A 173 -19.85 -34.16 8.71
C ALA A 173 -18.42 -34.05 8.18
N GLU A 174 -18.16 -34.63 7.01
CA GLU A 174 -17.00 -34.27 6.20
C GLU A 174 -17.09 -32.77 5.84
N GLU A 175 -16.03 -32.04 6.16
CA GLU A 175 -15.78 -30.66 5.77
C GLU A 175 -16.15 -30.48 4.29
N LYS A 176 -17.24 -29.75 4.00
CA LYS A 176 -17.67 -29.51 2.62
C LYS A 176 -16.53 -28.85 1.86
N ALA A 177 -15.86 -29.63 1.00
CA ALA A 177 -14.92 -29.12 0.03
C ALA A 177 -15.58 -27.94 -0.70
N LEU A 178 -14.88 -26.80 -0.77
CA LEU A 178 -15.41 -25.59 -1.38
C LEU A 178 -15.84 -25.88 -2.82
N SER A 179 -17.03 -25.42 -3.21
CA SER A 179 -17.51 -25.56 -4.59
C SER A 179 -16.49 -24.97 -5.57
N ARG A 180 -16.29 -25.62 -6.72
CA ARG A 180 -15.41 -25.14 -7.80
C ARG A 180 -15.67 -23.68 -8.18
N HIS A 181 -16.93 -23.25 -8.11
CA HIS A 181 -17.31 -21.86 -8.35
C HIS A 181 -16.71 -20.91 -7.30
N GLU A 182 -16.76 -21.27 -6.01
CA GLU A 182 -16.17 -20.46 -4.93
C GLU A 182 -14.65 -20.44 -5.03
N VAL A 183 -14.02 -21.56 -5.41
CA VAL A 183 -12.58 -21.63 -5.68
C VAL A 183 -12.18 -20.68 -6.82
N ASN A 184 -12.86 -20.75 -7.96
CA ASN A 184 -12.59 -19.86 -9.09
C ASN A 184 -12.82 -18.39 -8.74
N LYS A 185 -13.91 -18.10 -8.01
CA LYS A 185 -14.18 -16.75 -7.51
C LYS A 185 -13.06 -16.25 -6.60
N ARG A 186 -12.51 -17.12 -5.75
CA ARG A 186 -11.38 -16.78 -4.89
C ARG A 186 -10.12 -16.48 -5.72
N ILE A 187 -9.80 -17.34 -6.69
CA ILE A 187 -8.65 -17.14 -7.59
C ILE A 187 -8.74 -15.79 -8.29
N GLU A 188 -9.92 -15.44 -8.85
CA GLU A 188 -10.10 -14.18 -9.53
C GLU A 188 -9.95 -12.98 -8.59
N GLN A 189 -10.46 -13.08 -7.36
CA GLN A 189 -10.27 -12.02 -6.39
C GLN A 189 -8.82 -11.89 -5.91
N ASP A 190 -8.09 -12.99 -5.80
CA ASP A 190 -6.66 -12.97 -5.48
C ASP A 190 -5.84 -12.38 -6.63
N ARG A 191 -6.20 -12.68 -7.89
CA ARG A 191 -5.63 -12.04 -9.08
C ARG A 191 -5.87 -10.53 -9.05
N GLU A 192 -7.10 -10.10 -8.74
CA GLU A 192 -7.43 -8.68 -8.62
C GLU A 192 -6.64 -8.01 -7.48
N ARG A 193 -6.47 -8.67 -6.32
CA ARG A 193 -5.62 -8.18 -5.22
C ARG A 193 -4.17 -7.98 -5.64
N HIS A 194 -3.56 -8.95 -6.32
CA HIS A 194 -2.19 -8.83 -6.79
C HIS A 194 -2.03 -7.71 -7.81
N LYS A 195 -3.01 -7.55 -8.71
CA LYS A 195 -3.08 -6.43 -9.63
C LYS A 195 -3.07 -5.10 -8.86
N ARG A 196 -3.91 -4.94 -7.83
CA ARG A 196 -3.93 -3.74 -6.97
C ARG A 196 -2.58 -3.47 -6.28
N LEU A 197 -1.94 -4.52 -5.79
CA LEU A 197 -0.64 -4.40 -5.12
C LEU A 197 0.43 -3.89 -6.08
N ARG A 198 0.45 -4.41 -7.31
CA ARG A 198 1.36 -3.94 -8.36
C ARG A 198 1.04 -2.50 -8.76
N GLU A 199 -0.23 -2.15 -8.99
CA GLU A 199 -0.68 -0.77 -9.25
C GLU A 199 -0.17 0.26 -8.25
N ARG A 200 -0.05 -0.11 -6.97
CA ARG A 200 0.47 0.79 -5.93
C ARG A 200 2.00 0.81 -5.85
N ARG A 201 2.70 -0.18 -6.42
CA ARG A 201 4.16 -0.32 -6.27
C ARG A 201 4.92 0.80 -6.99
N TRP A 202 4.45 1.23 -8.16
CA TRP A 202 5.13 2.23 -8.99
C TRP A 202 4.75 3.68 -8.65
N VAL A 203 3.84 3.88 -7.69
CA VAL A 203 3.45 5.22 -7.25
C VAL A 203 4.49 5.72 -6.26
N GLN A 204 5.29 6.71 -6.68
CA GLN A 204 6.24 7.36 -5.79
C GLN A 204 5.51 8.21 -4.74
N PRO A 205 5.88 8.14 -3.45
CA PRO A 205 5.31 9.00 -2.42
C PRO A 205 5.75 10.46 -2.63
N THR A 206 4.94 11.24 -3.32
CA THR A 206 5.16 12.68 -3.43
C THR A 206 4.53 13.37 -2.21
N SER A 207 5.36 14.01 -1.39
CA SER A 207 4.91 14.92 -0.32
C SER A 207 4.25 16.16 -0.95
N TYR A 208 2.97 16.08 -1.32
CA TYR A 208 2.24 17.23 -1.85
C TYR A 208 2.01 18.27 -0.75
N ASN A 209 2.84 19.30 -0.72
CA ASN A 209 2.46 20.58 -0.11
C ASN A 209 1.43 21.25 -1.04
N ALA A 210 0.22 21.50 -0.53
CA ALA A 210 -0.90 22.09 -1.28
C ALA A 210 -0.64 23.54 -1.76
N SER A 211 0.55 24.08 -1.51
CA SER A 211 0.99 25.40 -1.96
C SER A 211 1.56 25.43 -3.39
N PHE A 212 1.87 24.28 -4.00
CA PHE A 212 2.31 24.23 -5.40
C PHE A 212 1.13 24.03 -6.36
N VAL A 213 0.31 25.08 -6.49
CA VAL A 213 -0.82 25.12 -7.44
C VAL A 213 -0.37 25.31 -8.90
N ASN A 214 0.93 25.22 -9.18
CA ASN A 214 1.47 25.25 -10.53
C ASN A 214 2.14 23.91 -10.81
N SER A 215 1.45 23.02 -11.53
CA SER A 215 2.04 21.84 -12.17
C SER A 215 3.11 22.27 -13.19
N GLN A 216 4.30 22.58 -12.72
CA GLN A 216 5.50 22.49 -13.55
C GLN A 216 6.04 21.07 -13.40
N LEU A 217 6.32 20.43 -14.53
CA LEU A 217 7.04 19.16 -14.54
C LEU A 217 8.35 19.34 -13.77
N ALA A 218 8.77 18.31 -13.03
CA ALA A 218 9.96 18.36 -12.19
C ALA A 218 11.22 18.78 -12.99
N SER A 219 11.25 18.51 -14.30
CA SER A 219 12.28 18.96 -15.25
C SER A 219 12.45 20.48 -15.39
N PHE A 220 11.54 21.29 -14.86
CA PHE A 220 11.63 22.76 -14.87
C PHE A 220 11.97 23.36 -13.50
N TYR A 221 12.25 22.53 -12.49
CA TYR A 221 12.80 23.05 -11.24
C TYR A 221 14.21 23.59 -11.50
N PRO A 222 14.48 24.86 -11.16
CA PRO A 222 15.84 25.36 -11.16
C PRO A 222 16.66 24.49 -10.21
N LEU A 223 17.78 23.95 -10.67
CA LEU A 223 18.80 23.36 -9.79
C LEU A 223 19.25 24.45 -8.83
N THR A 224 18.66 24.52 -7.62
CA THR A 224 18.97 25.55 -6.64
C THR A 224 20.33 25.25 -6.02
N GLY A 225 21.38 25.63 -6.74
CA GLY A 225 22.74 25.74 -6.26
C GLY A 225 23.24 27.19 -6.25
N SER A 226 22.36 28.19 -6.17
CA SER A 226 22.75 29.59 -5.92
C SER A 226 21.52 30.50 -5.74
N ALA A 227 20.98 30.61 -4.53
CA ALA A 227 20.21 31.79 -4.14
C ALA A 227 20.98 32.50 -3.03
N PRO A 228 21.32 33.79 -3.16
CA PRO A 228 22.10 34.50 -2.17
C PRO A 228 21.27 34.68 -0.90
N ALA A 229 21.85 34.30 0.23
CA ALA A 229 21.26 34.49 1.55
C ALA A 229 20.85 35.96 1.79
N PRO A 230 19.72 36.23 2.46
CA PRO A 230 19.39 37.58 2.91
C PRO A 230 20.42 38.04 3.95
N PRO A 231 20.71 39.36 4.06
CA PRO A 231 21.81 39.87 4.86
C PRO A 231 21.57 39.67 6.38
N PRO A 232 22.65 39.53 7.17
CA PRO A 232 22.56 39.22 8.60
C PRO A 232 22.14 40.46 9.41
N ALA A 233 21.11 40.31 10.23
CA ALA A 233 20.82 41.24 11.31
C ALA A 233 21.81 40.97 12.47
N THR A 234 22.43 42.04 12.97
CA THR A 234 23.41 42.07 14.07
C THR A 234 22.76 41.90 15.47
N PRO A 235 23.56 41.65 16.53
CA PRO A 235 23.23 40.68 17.58
C PRO A 235 22.76 41.32 18.89
N SER A 236 21.92 40.59 19.64
CA SER A 236 21.72 40.81 21.07
C SER A 236 21.70 39.48 21.82
N THR A 237 22.84 39.22 22.48
CA THR A 237 22.98 38.66 23.84
C THR A 237 22.17 37.42 24.25
N GLY A 238 22.84 36.27 24.15
CA GLY A 238 23.16 35.39 25.28
C GLY A 238 22.01 34.63 25.96
N THR A 239 21.83 33.36 25.58
CA THR A 239 21.87 32.23 26.53
C THR A 239 22.10 30.94 25.74
N GLU A 240 23.17 30.23 26.06
CA GLU A 240 23.48 28.89 25.55
C GLU A 240 22.61 27.88 26.31
N GLU A 241 21.64 27.23 25.66
CA GLU A 241 21.26 25.85 25.98
C GLU A 241 20.78 25.12 24.71
N SER A 242 21.34 23.93 24.54
CA SER A 242 21.21 22.97 23.46
C SER A 242 19.83 22.29 23.43
N ALA A 243 19.22 22.20 22.24
CA ALA A 243 18.65 20.97 21.66
C ALA A 243 17.57 21.25 20.58
N GLY A 244 17.84 20.81 19.35
CA GLY A 244 16.82 20.17 18.51
C GLY A 244 15.85 21.05 17.72
N ASN A 245 16.32 22.00 16.92
CA ASN A 245 15.50 22.53 15.82
C ASN A 245 15.86 21.81 14.52
N LEU A 246 15.37 20.57 14.38
CA LEU A 246 15.30 19.89 13.09
C LEU A 246 14.32 20.68 12.22
N GLN A 247 14.85 21.63 11.44
CA GLN A 247 14.19 22.02 10.20
C GLN A 247 14.10 20.75 9.37
N HIS A 248 12.91 20.14 9.33
CA HIS A 248 12.55 19.20 8.30
C HIS A 248 12.70 19.96 6.98
N GLN A 249 13.85 19.81 6.33
CA GLN A 249 14.02 20.22 4.96
C GLN A 249 12.98 19.42 4.19
N GLU A 250 11.94 20.09 3.68
CA GLU A 250 10.92 19.44 2.86
C GLU A 250 11.66 18.82 1.66
N GLU A 251 11.80 17.48 1.65
CA GLU A 251 12.44 16.75 0.56
C GLU A 251 11.73 17.06 -0.75
N LEU A 252 12.49 17.51 -1.75
CA LEU A 252 11.90 17.82 -3.05
C LEU A 252 11.45 16.53 -3.72
N PRO A 253 10.39 16.56 -4.55
CA PRO A 253 9.96 15.38 -5.32
C PRO A 253 11.09 14.74 -6.13
N LEU A 254 12.02 15.56 -6.65
CA LEU A 254 13.22 15.10 -7.37
C LEU A 254 14.19 14.34 -6.47
N ASP A 255 14.36 14.77 -5.22
CA ASP A 255 15.24 14.09 -4.27
C ASP A 255 14.66 12.71 -3.92
N ILE A 256 13.33 12.62 -3.78
CA ILE A 256 12.61 11.36 -3.55
C ILE A 256 12.72 10.43 -4.76
N GLU A 257 12.55 10.95 -5.98
CA GLU A 257 12.69 10.17 -7.22
C GLU A 257 14.12 9.63 -7.36
N PHE A 258 15.12 10.50 -7.21
CA PHE A 258 16.52 10.14 -7.29
C PHE A 258 16.92 9.10 -6.25
N GLU A 259 16.56 9.28 -4.96
CA GLU A 259 16.94 8.33 -3.92
C GLU A 259 16.30 6.95 -4.16
N ASN A 260 15.03 6.92 -4.59
CA ASN A 260 14.37 5.66 -4.95
C ASN A 260 15.04 4.97 -6.14
N GLU A 261 15.37 5.72 -7.20
CA GLU A 261 16.09 5.18 -8.36
C GLU A 261 17.46 4.67 -7.95
N TRP A 262 18.19 5.44 -7.14
CA TRP A 262 19.52 5.08 -6.65
C TRP A 262 19.51 3.80 -5.80
N GLU A 263 18.59 3.68 -4.84
CA GLU A 263 18.43 2.48 -4.01
C GLU A 263 18.02 1.23 -4.81
N THR A 264 17.33 1.42 -5.93
CA THR A 264 16.82 0.33 -6.77
C THR A 264 17.63 0.10 -8.04
N THR A 265 18.70 0.89 -8.25
CA THR A 265 19.62 0.72 -9.38
C THR A 265 20.30 -0.63 -9.26
N SER A 266 20.03 -1.51 -10.22
CA SER A 266 20.74 -2.77 -10.37
C SER A 266 22.05 -2.58 -11.14
N ASP A 267 22.97 -3.52 -10.96
CA ASP A 267 24.17 -3.58 -11.80
C ASP A 267 23.78 -3.76 -13.28
N PHE A 268 24.57 -3.14 -14.15
CA PHE A 268 24.45 -3.24 -15.59
C PHE A 268 24.62 -4.70 -16.04
N ASN A 269 23.70 -5.19 -16.86
CA ASN A 269 23.59 -6.60 -17.25
C ASN A 269 23.34 -6.80 -18.76
N GLU A 270 23.15 -8.06 -19.16
CA GLU A 270 22.97 -8.45 -20.57
C GLU A 270 21.71 -7.83 -21.21
N ASP A 271 20.62 -7.70 -20.46
CA ASP A 271 19.38 -7.08 -20.94
C ASP A 271 19.62 -5.58 -21.24
N ASP A 272 20.47 -4.90 -20.45
CA ASP A 272 20.83 -3.50 -20.69
C ASP A 272 21.69 -3.35 -21.96
N GLU A 273 22.63 -4.28 -22.20
CA GLU A 273 23.40 -4.31 -23.45
C GLU A 273 22.51 -4.55 -24.66
N GLU A 274 21.53 -5.45 -24.55
CA GLU A 274 20.57 -5.75 -25.61
C GLU A 274 19.68 -4.53 -25.90
N ALA A 275 19.15 -3.87 -24.87
CA ALA A 275 18.34 -2.67 -25.01
C ALA A 275 19.11 -1.53 -25.71
N ILE A 276 20.39 -1.31 -25.35
CA ILE A 276 21.24 -0.29 -26.00
C ILE A 276 21.48 -0.65 -27.47
N LYS A 277 21.73 -1.93 -27.79
CA LYS A 277 21.93 -2.39 -29.18
C LYS A 277 20.65 -2.20 -30.00
N GLU A 278 19.49 -2.52 -29.45
CA GLU A 278 18.19 -2.32 -30.10
C GLU A 278 17.92 -0.83 -30.36
N GLU A 279 18.14 0.05 -29.37
CA GLU A 279 18.00 1.49 -29.57
C GLU A 279 18.99 2.04 -30.60
N ALA A 280 20.25 1.58 -30.60
CA ALA A 280 21.25 1.99 -31.57
C ALA A 280 20.87 1.59 -33.00
N LEU A 281 20.29 0.40 -33.19
CA LEU A 281 19.78 -0.07 -34.48
C LEU A 281 18.59 0.77 -34.97
N LEU A 282 17.68 1.16 -34.07
CA LEU A 282 16.55 2.04 -34.39
C LEU A 282 17.02 3.46 -34.77
N ALA A 283 18.03 3.99 -34.07
CA ALA A 283 18.56 5.33 -34.32
C ALA A 283 19.46 5.40 -35.56
N PHE A 284 20.21 4.33 -35.87
CA PHE A 284 21.18 4.28 -36.95
C PHE A 284 21.04 3.02 -37.84
N PRO A 285 19.90 2.85 -38.53
CA PRO A 285 19.57 1.63 -39.27
C PRO A 285 20.56 1.30 -40.42
N ASP A 286 21.21 2.33 -40.99
CA ASP A 286 22.12 2.17 -42.13
C ASP A 286 23.56 1.80 -41.74
N THR A 287 23.89 1.74 -40.45
CA THR A 287 25.27 1.48 -39.97
C THR A 287 25.56 0.01 -39.68
N TRP A 288 24.55 -0.87 -39.70
CA TRP A 288 24.68 -2.28 -39.31
C TRP A 288 24.48 -3.29 -40.45
N ASN A 289 24.25 -2.81 -41.68
CA ASN A 289 23.94 -3.67 -42.84
C ASN A 289 25.15 -4.05 -43.70
N ASP A 290 26.38 -3.76 -43.30
CA ASP A 290 27.54 -4.26 -44.04
C ASP A 290 28.61 -4.85 -43.10
N GLU A 291 29.10 -6.00 -43.56
CA GLU A 291 30.06 -6.90 -42.94
C GLU A 291 31.12 -6.23 -42.05
N GLY A 292 31.12 -6.59 -40.76
CA GLY A 292 32.34 -6.67 -39.94
C GLY A 292 33.13 -5.38 -39.67
N SER A 293 32.62 -4.21 -40.03
CA SER A 293 33.26 -2.94 -39.67
C SER A 293 32.59 -2.35 -38.44
N ILE A 294 33.26 -2.47 -37.29
CA ILE A 294 33.02 -1.56 -36.16
C ILE A 294 33.36 -0.16 -36.67
N VAL A 295 32.39 0.52 -37.27
CA VAL A 295 32.48 1.96 -37.47
C VAL A 295 32.36 2.55 -36.09
N THR A 296 33.51 2.90 -35.52
CA THR A 296 33.64 3.71 -34.32
C THR A 296 32.55 4.79 -34.37
N ILE A 297 31.52 4.66 -33.51
CA ILE A 297 30.59 5.75 -33.27
C ILE A 297 31.45 6.82 -32.65
N ASN A 298 31.93 7.74 -33.48
CA ASN A 298 32.67 8.89 -33.06
C ASN A 298 31.62 9.80 -32.44
N VAL A 299 31.22 9.49 -31.20
CA VAL A 299 30.54 10.43 -30.35
C VAL A 299 31.56 11.54 -30.19
N CYS A 300 31.44 12.57 -31.03
CA CYS A 300 32.21 13.78 -30.94
C CYS A 300 31.70 14.50 -29.70
N VAL A 301 32.02 13.96 -28.53
CA VAL A 301 31.94 14.67 -27.26
C VAL A 301 33.01 15.73 -27.41
N PRO A 302 32.65 17.03 -27.48
CA PRO A 302 33.63 18.08 -27.60
C PRO A 302 34.65 17.90 -26.49
N TRP A 303 35.94 18.05 -26.80
CA TRP A 303 37.02 17.85 -25.81
C TRP A 303 36.78 18.68 -24.54
N GLU A 304 36.05 19.79 -24.63
CA GLU A 304 35.62 20.59 -23.49
C GLU A 304 34.75 19.80 -22.49
N VAL A 305 33.88 18.90 -22.95
CA VAL A 305 32.98 18.09 -22.11
C VAL A 305 33.75 16.96 -21.40
N LEU A 306 34.69 16.32 -22.10
CA LEU A 306 35.61 15.34 -21.50
C LEU A 306 36.56 16.01 -20.49
N TYR A 307 37.03 17.24 -20.78
CA TYR A 307 37.86 18.01 -19.87
C TYR A 307 37.11 18.46 -18.60
N LEU A 308 35.82 18.78 -18.72
CA LEU A 308 34.96 19.10 -17.58
C LEU A 308 34.69 17.87 -16.70
N LEU A 309 34.41 16.70 -17.29
CA LEU A 309 34.23 15.44 -16.55
C LEU A 309 35.51 14.98 -15.84
N PHE A 310 36.67 15.12 -16.49
CA PHE A 310 37.95 14.74 -15.89
C PHE A 310 38.39 15.67 -14.75
N ASN A 311 38.11 16.98 -14.87
CA ASN A 311 38.39 17.93 -13.79
C ASN A 311 37.39 17.85 -12.64
N ALA A 312 36.12 17.50 -12.89
CA ALA A 312 35.15 17.24 -11.83
C ALA A 312 35.58 16.06 -10.95
N ARG A 313 36.10 14.98 -11.56
CA ARG A 313 36.62 13.81 -10.83
C ARG A 313 37.89 14.10 -10.03
N ARG A 314 38.72 15.06 -10.48
CA ARG A 314 39.96 15.44 -9.78
C ARG A 314 39.75 16.42 -8.61
N ARG A 315 38.57 17.03 -8.49
CA ARG A 315 38.21 17.89 -7.34
C ARG A 315 37.46 17.14 -6.23
N SER A 316 37.15 15.86 -6.45
CA SER A 316 36.45 15.00 -5.50
C SER A 316 37.35 13.92 -4.87
N LEU A 317 38.66 13.98 -5.10
CA LEU A 317 39.72 13.29 -4.37
C LEU A 317 40.59 14.35 -3.68
#